data_AF-A0A161MFR4-F1
#
_entry.id   AF-A0A161MFR4-F1
#
_cell.length_a   1.000
_cell.length_b   1.000
_cell.length_c   1.000
_cell.angle_alpha   90.00
_cell.angle_beta   90.00
_cell.angle_gamma   90.00
#
_symmetry.space_group_name_H-M   'P 1'
#
loop_
_entity.id
_entity.type
_entity.pdbx_description
1 polymer ?
#
loop_
_entity_poly.entity_id
_entity_poly.type
_entity_poly.pdbx_seq_one_letter_code
_entity_poly.pdbx_strand_id
1 'polypeptide(L)'
;EIKQFQIQIKHSKTELDTKLPLLKKTEIAFEKDRSDLQAKEAELKTLQESFSKISYKDGAIEELQEQSRLLSQQARKCSDEVNNFEYRYPQLQFHYKDPEPNFDQSKVRGLLCKLFTVKDQRFARALETAAGGKLFNVVTENEHISSKLIERGQLLRRTTFAPMNKIQGSKMHSKIIKTAEQLVG
;
A
#
# COMPACT_ATOMS: atom_id res chain seq x y z
N GLU A 1 89.54 39.32 -21.04
CA GLU A 1 88.11 39.76 -21.10
C GLU A 1 87.31 39.06 -22.20
N ILE A 2 87.69 39.11 -23.49
CA ILE A 2 86.93 38.48 -24.60
C ILE A 2 86.64 36.97 -24.40
N LYS A 3 87.62 36.19 -23.92
CA LYS A 3 87.44 34.75 -23.66
C LYS A 3 86.43 34.45 -22.55
N GLN A 4 86.32 35.32 -21.56
CA GLN A 4 85.39 35.16 -20.43
C GLN A 4 83.95 35.41 -20.88
N PHE A 5 83.73 36.42 -21.71
CA PHE A 5 82.44 36.66 -22.36
C PHE A 5 82.05 35.54 -23.33
N GLN A 6 83.00 34.96 -24.08
CA GLN A 6 82.73 33.79 -24.93
C GLN A 6 82.25 32.57 -24.13
N ILE A 7 82.82 32.32 -22.95
CA ILE A 7 82.40 31.21 -22.08
C ILE A 7 80.99 31.46 -21.52
N GLN A 8 80.69 32.68 -21.07
CA GLN A 8 79.34 33.06 -20.61
C GLN A 8 78.30 32.93 -21.73
N ILE A 9 78.60 33.43 -22.93
CA ILE A 9 77.70 33.29 -24.08
C ILE A 9 77.46 31.80 -24.38
N LYS A 10 78.50 30.96 -24.35
CA LYS A 10 78.36 29.51 -24.58
C LYS A 10 77.47 28.86 -23.53
N HIS A 11 77.68 29.19 -22.25
CA HIS A 11 76.91 28.67 -21.13
C HIS A 11 75.44 29.09 -21.22
N SER A 12 75.16 30.38 -21.44
CA SER A 12 73.80 30.88 -21.62
C SER A 12 73.13 30.29 -22.85
N LYS A 13 73.87 30.02 -23.94
CA LYS A 13 73.31 29.35 -25.12
C LYS A 13 72.93 27.89 -24.82
N THR A 14 73.79 27.16 -24.10
CA THR A 14 73.47 25.79 -23.66
C THR A 14 72.32 25.73 -22.66
N GLU A 15 72.19 26.71 -21.77
CA GLU A 15 71.03 26.83 -20.89
C GLU A 15 69.76 27.15 -21.68
N LEU A 16 69.85 28.01 -22.69
CA LEU A 16 68.72 28.33 -23.57
C LEU A 16 68.26 27.09 -24.36
N ASP A 17 69.21 26.35 -24.94
CA ASP A 17 68.96 25.14 -25.73
C ASP A 17 68.37 23.99 -24.88
N THR A 18 68.61 23.99 -23.57
CA THR A 18 68.03 23.00 -22.65
C THR A 18 66.68 23.45 -22.08
N LYS A 19 66.54 24.73 -21.73
CA LYS A 19 65.30 25.29 -21.16
C LYS A 19 64.17 25.42 -22.18
N LEU A 20 64.45 25.83 -23.43
CA LEU A 20 63.44 25.97 -24.49
C LEU A 20 62.63 24.69 -24.76
N PRO A 21 63.24 23.51 -24.99
CA PRO A 21 62.49 22.28 -25.21
C PRO A 21 61.76 21.78 -23.96
N LEU A 22 62.28 22.05 -22.76
CA LEU A 22 61.57 21.76 -21.51
C LEU A 22 60.30 22.61 -21.38
N LEU A 23 60.37 23.89 -21.72
CA LEU A 23 59.25 24.83 -21.71
C LEU A 23 58.16 24.38 -22.70
N LYS A 24 58.55 24.02 -23.93
CA LYS A 24 57.62 23.45 -24.92
C LYS A 24 56.97 22.14 -24.46
N LYS A 25 57.74 21.25 -23.83
CA LYS A 25 57.19 20.00 -23.27
C LYS A 25 56.20 20.24 -22.14
N THR A 26 56.47 21.23 -21.28
CA THR A 26 55.55 21.59 -20.19
C THR A 26 54.30 22.29 -20.72
N GLU A 27 54.43 23.13 -21.76
CA GLU A 27 53.29 23.78 -22.43
C GLU A 27 52.34 22.76 -23.06
N ILE A 28 52.88 21.76 -23.78
CA ILE A 28 52.08 20.66 -24.35
C ILE A 28 51.41 19.81 -23.25
N ALA A 29 52.12 19.53 -22.16
CA ALA A 29 51.54 18.80 -21.02
C ALA A 29 50.40 19.60 -20.37
N PHE A 30 50.59 20.92 -20.21
CA PHE A 30 49.58 21.81 -19.64
C PHE A 30 48.34 21.94 -20.52
N GLU A 31 48.50 22.02 -21.85
CA GLU A 31 47.38 22.01 -22.80
C GLU A 31 46.61 20.69 -22.74
N LYS A 32 47.30 19.56 -22.60
CA LYS A 32 46.67 18.25 -22.42
C LYS A 32 45.89 18.18 -21.11
N ASP A 33 46.51 18.56 -19.99
CA ASP A 33 45.86 18.55 -18.68
C ASP A 33 44.64 19.48 -18.65
N ARG A 34 44.71 20.62 -19.33
CA ARG A 34 43.57 21.54 -19.49
C ARG A 34 42.44 20.93 -20.31
N SER A 35 42.76 20.23 -21.40
CA SER A 35 41.78 19.52 -22.21
C SER A 35 41.10 18.40 -21.41
N ASP A 36 41.89 17.63 -20.64
CA ASP A 36 41.38 16.54 -19.80
C ASP A 36 40.48 17.08 -18.67
N LEU A 37 40.85 18.22 -18.07
CA LEU A 37 40.02 18.90 -17.06
C LEU A 37 38.67 19.32 -17.66
N GLN A 38 38.67 19.97 -18.83
CA GLN A 38 37.42 20.38 -19.50
C GLN A 38 36.53 19.19 -19.85
N ALA A 39 37.11 18.09 -20.33
CA ALA A 39 36.37 16.87 -20.61
C ALA A 39 35.73 16.30 -19.33
N LYS A 40 36.47 16.27 -18.22
CA LYS A 40 35.98 15.79 -16.93
C LYS A 40 34.90 16.70 -16.34
N GLU A 41 35.03 18.02 -16.48
CA GLU A 41 33.99 18.97 -16.07
C GLU A 41 32.69 18.80 -16.87
N ALA A 42 32.80 18.57 -18.20
CA ALA A 42 31.64 18.29 -19.05
C ALA A 42 30.95 16.96 -18.68
N GLU A 43 31.73 15.91 -18.40
CA GLU A 43 31.21 14.64 -17.88
C GLU A 43 30.52 14.83 -16.52
N LEU A 44 31.11 15.61 -15.62
CA LEU A 44 30.51 15.90 -14.31
C LEU A 44 29.17 16.62 -14.44
N LYS A 45 29.11 17.60 -15.35
CA LYS A 45 27.89 18.38 -15.59
C LYS A 45 26.79 17.52 -16.18
N THR A 46 27.09 16.69 -17.19
CA THR A 46 26.10 15.76 -17.77
C THR A 46 25.62 14.74 -16.73
N LEU A 47 26.52 14.25 -15.86
CA LEU A 47 26.16 13.35 -14.78
C LEU A 47 25.27 14.05 -13.74
N GLN A 48 25.58 15.28 -13.34
CA GLN A 48 24.73 16.08 -12.45
C GLN A 48 23.35 16.36 -13.04
N GLU A 49 23.26 16.68 -14.34
CA GLU A 49 21.99 16.86 -15.04
C GLU A 49 21.18 15.56 -15.14
N SER A 50 21.85 14.41 -15.26
CA SER A 50 21.17 13.11 -15.20
C SER A 50 20.69 12.78 -13.78
N PHE A 51 21.46 13.14 -12.75
CA PHE A 51 21.12 12.93 -11.35
C PHE A 51 19.97 13.84 -10.90
N SER A 52 19.93 15.10 -11.35
CA SER A 52 18.84 16.03 -11.00
C SER A 52 17.49 15.64 -11.62
N LYS A 53 17.50 14.89 -12.74
CA LYS A 53 16.30 14.26 -13.31
C LYS A 53 15.78 13.10 -12.46
N ILE A 54 16.64 12.46 -11.67
CA ILE A 54 16.25 11.40 -10.75
C ILE A 54 15.82 12.08 -9.45
N SER A 55 14.52 12.07 -9.16
CA SER A 55 13.97 12.58 -7.90
C SER A 55 14.24 11.63 -6.72
N TYR A 56 15.49 11.22 -6.54
CA TYR A 56 15.92 10.40 -5.42
C TYR A 56 16.09 11.30 -4.19
N LYS A 57 15.25 11.07 -3.18
CA LYS A 57 15.40 11.67 -1.86
C LYS A 57 16.07 10.62 -0.98
N ASP A 58 17.27 10.93 -0.51
CA ASP A 58 17.99 10.11 0.47
C ASP A 58 17.11 9.86 1.70
N GLY A 59 17.02 8.61 2.16
CA GLY A 59 16.14 8.21 3.26
C GLY A 59 14.68 7.91 2.89
N ALA A 60 14.21 8.20 1.66
CA ALA A 60 12.80 8.01 1.31
C ALA A 60 12.39 6.53 1.23
N ILE A 61 13.31 5.64 0.85
CA ILE A 61 13.06 4.20 0.80
C ILE A 61 12.93 3.65 2.22
N GLU A 62 13.81 4.08 3.11
CA GLU A 62 13.83 3.73 4.53
C GLU A 62 12.55 4.22 5.23
N GLU A 63 12.12 5.45 4.94
CA GLU A 63 10.83 6.00 5.40
C GLU A 63 9.64 5.13 4.95
N LEU A 64 9.58 4.77 3.66
CA LEU A 64 8.50 3.95 3.10
C LEU A 64 8.51 2.51 3.63
N GLN A 65 9.69 1.93 3.82
CA GLN A 65 9.85 0.60 4.40
C GLN A 65 9.36 0.57 5.86
N GLU A 66 9.71 1.59 6.63
CA GLU A 66 9.25 1.70 8.01
C GLU A 66 7.73 1.91 8.08
N GLN A 67 7.15 2.75 7.21
CA GLN A 67 5.69 2.89 7.10
C GLN A 67 5.00 1.58 6.73
N SER A 68 5.54 0.85 5.75
CA SER A 68 5.02 -0.46 5.34
C SER A 68 5.06 -1.47 6.50
N ARG A 69 6.15 -1.48 7.28
CA ARG A 69 6.30 -2.32 8.48
C ARG A 69 5.25 -1.97 9.53
N LEU A 70 5.07 -0.69 9.82
CA LEU A 70 4.08 -0.20 10.79
C LEU A 70 2.65 -0.52 10.37
N LEU A 71 2.29 -0.25 9.11
CA LEU A 71 0.97 -0.57 8.56
C LEU A 71 0.71 -2.07 8.58
N SER A 72 1.71 -2.88 8.22
CA SER A 72 1.61 -4.35 8.30
C SER A 72 1.38 -4.83 9.73
N GLN A 73 2.05 -4.22 10.71
CA GLN A 73 1.85 -4.54 12.14
C GLN A 73 0.45 -4.16 12.61
N GLN A 74 -0.05 -2.98 12.20
CA GLN A 74 -1.41 -2.53 12.52
C GLN A 74 -2.46 -3.45 11.90
N ALA A 75 -2.31 -3.83 10.64
CA ALA A 75 -3.21 -4.76 9.96
C ALA A 75 -3.25 -6.12 10.66
N ARG A 76 -2.09 -6.65 11.08
CA ARG A 76 -2.02 -7.89 11.88
C ARG A 76 -2.75 -7.75 13.20
N LYS A 77 -2.51 -6.66 13.94
CA LYS A 77 -3.17 -6.41 15.22
C LYS A 77 -4.70 -6.34 15.06
N CYS A 78 -5.20 -5.61 14.07
CA CYS A 78 -6.65 -5.55 13.80
C CYS A 78 -7.21 -6.92 13.40
N SER A 79 -6.47 -7.68 12.59
CA SER A 79 -6.86 -9.06 12.22
C SER A 79 -6.95 -9.96 13.46
N ASP A 80 -5.96 -9.89 14.36
CA ASP A 80 -5.94 -10.67 15.60
C ASP A 80 -7.10 -10.30 16.53
N GLU A 81 -7.43 -9.01 16.64
CA GLU A 81 -8.58 -8.52 17.40
C GLU A 81 -9.91 -9.05 16.84
N VAL A 82 -10.07 -9.02 15.51
CA VAL A 82 -11.25 -9.59 14.83
C VAL A 82 -11.32 -11.10 15.05
N ASN A 83 -10.22 -11.82 14.86
CA ASN A 83 -10.17 -13.28 15.05
C ASN A 83 -10.50 -13.68 16.50
N ASN A 84 -9.95 -12.96 17.48
CA ASN A 84 -10.25 -13.19 18.89
C ASN A 84 -11.73 -12.91 19.22
N PHE A 85 -12.29 -11.83 18.64
CA PHE A 85 -13.71 -11.51 18.81
C PHE A 85 -14.60 -12.60 18.20
N GLU A 86 -14.28 -13.08 17.01
CA GLU A 86 -15.05 -14.15 16.37
C GLU A 86 -14.89 -15.50 17.06
N TYR A 87 -13.72 -15.80 17.62
CA TYR A 87 -13.49 -17.00 18.43
C TYR A 87 -14.39 -17.03 19.67
N ARG A 88 -14.56 -15.88 20.33
CA ARG A 88 -15.47 -15.71 21.46
C ARG A 88 -16.95 -15.83 21.07
N TYR A 89 -17.30 -15.45 19.85
CA TYR A 89 -18.68 -15.45 19.35
C TYR A 89 -18.79 -16.24 18.05
N PRO A 90 -18.76 -17.58 18.11
CA PRO A 90 -18.77 -18.41 16.90
C PRO A 90 -19.95 -18.13 15.98
N GLN A 91 -21.10 -17.69 16.51
CA GLN A 91 -22.29 -17.29 15.76
C GLN A 91 -22.08 -16.15 14.74
N LEU A 92 -20.99 -15.38 14.88
CA LEU A 92 -20.60 -14.31 13.95
C LEU A 92 -19.75 -14.79 12.77
N GLN A 93 -19.39 -16.07 12.74
CA GLN A 93 -18.62 -16.66 11.64
C GLN A 93 -19.54 -17.35 10.63
N PHE A 94 -19.27 -17.20 9.34
CA PHE A 94 -19.94 -17.99 8.32
C PHE A 94 -18.88 -18.55 7.37
N HIS A 95 -18.63 -19.86 7.51
CA HIS A 95 -17.67 -20.59 6.69
C HIS A 95 -18.43 -21.54 5.78
N TYR A 96 -18.08 -21.50 4.49
CA TYR A 96 -18.57 -22.41 3.48
C TYR A 96 -17.44 -22.70 2.49
N LYS A 97 -17.51 -23.85 1.84
CA LYS A 97 -16.69 -24.18 0.68
C LYS A 97 -17.41 -23.76 -0.58
N ASP A 98 -16.68 -23.29 -1.58
CA ASP A 98 -17.27 -22.94 -2.87
C ASP A 98 -18.05 -24.15 -3.45
N PRO A 99 -19.37 -24.00 -3.70
CA PRO A 99 -20.24 -25.12 -4.06
C PRO A 99 -20.06 -25.58 -5.52
N GLU A 100 -19.36 -24.80 -6.34
CA GLU A 100 -19.07 -25.10 -7.74
C GLU A 100 -17.76 -24.43 -8.20
N PRO A 101 -17.11 -24.92 -9.28
CA PRO A 101 -15.96 -24.26 -9.86
C PRO A 101 -16.31 -22.83 -10.33
N ASN A 102 -15.40 -21.87 -10.13
CA ASN A 102 -15.59 -20.46 -10.47
C ASN A 102 -16.83 -19.84 -9.81
N PHE A 103 -17.20 -20.31 -8.61
CA PHE A 103 -18.29 -19.72 -7.84
C PHE A 103 -17.98 -18.26 -7.49
N ASP A 104 -18.94 -17.39 -7.78
CA ASP A 104 -18.85 -15.98 -7.43
C ASP A 104 -19.25 -15.77 -5.96
N GLN A 105 -18.24 -15.59 -5.10
CA GLN A 105 -18.43 -15.40 -3.66
C GLN A 105 -19.19 -14.11 -3.33
N SER A 106 -19.24 -13.12 -4.23
CA SER A 106 -19.99 -11.88 -4.00
C SER A 106 -21.51 -12.08 -3.91
N LYS A 107 -22.00 -13.22 -4.41
CA LYS A 107 -23.41 -13.65 -4.32
C LYS A 107 -23.83 -14.05 -2.91
N VAL A 108 -22.86 -14.26 -2.02
CA VAL A 108 -23.05 -14.44 -0.58
C VAL A 108 -22.69 -13.13 0.11
N ARG A 109 -23.69 -12.39 0.58
CA ARG A 109 -23.44 -11.10 1.25
C ARG A 109 -22.90 -11.30 2.67
N GLY A 110 -23.29 -12.39 3.32
CA GLY A 110 -22.84 -12.74 4.68
C GLY A 110 -23.94 -12.60 5.72
N LEU A 111 -23.56 -12.57 7.00
CA LEU A 111 -24.50 -12.52 8.12
C LEU A 111 -25.22 -11.18 8.21
N LEU A 112 -26.54 -11.21 8.43
CA LEU A 112 -27.37 -10.01 8.49
C LEU A 112 -26.84 -8.96 9.48
N CYS A 113 -26.41 -9.38 10.68
CA CYS A 113 -25.83 -8.49 11.70
C CYS A 113 -24.56 -7.72 11.26
N LYS A 114 -23.84 -8.19 10.24
CA LYS A 114 -22.66 -7.52 9.69
C LYS A 114 -22.99 -6.57 8.52
N LEU A 115 -24.25 -6.52 8.09
CA LEU A 115 -24.69 -5.81 6.88
C LEU A 115 -25.43 -4.49 7.16
N PHE A 116 -25.67 -4.16 8.43
CA PHE A 116 -26.28 -2.89 8.81
C PHE A 116 -25.62 -2.32 10.06
N THR A 117 -25.76 -1.02 10.25
CA THR A 117 -25.32 -0.31 11.45
C THR A 117 -26.54 0.27 12.17
N VAL A 118 -26.48 0.26 13.51
CA VAL A 118 -27.54 0.85 14.34
C VAL A 118 -27.38 2.36 14.34
N LYS A 119 -28.44 3.10 13.98
CA LYS A 119 -28.41 4.58 13.92
C LYS A 119 -28.25 5.23 15.29
N ASP A 120 -28.97 4.72 16.28
CA ASP A 120 -28.93 5.22 17.66
C ASP A 120 -28.71 4.05 18.62
N GLN A 121 -27.55 4.07 19.26
CA GLN A 121 -27.06 3.01 20.13
C GLN A 121 -27.99 2.76 21.33
N ARG A 122 -28.80 3.74 21.74
CA ARG A 122 -29.78 3.59 22.83
C ARG A 122 -30.80 2.48 22.53
N PHE A 123 -31.12 2.28 21.25
CA PHE A 123 -32.07 1.25 20.82
C PHE A 123 -31.41 -0.07 20.43
N ALA A 124 -30.09 -0.21 20.57
CA ALA A 124 -29.36 -1.41 20.14
C ALA A 124 -29.93 -2.68 20.77
N ARG A 125 -30.20 -2.67 22.08
CA ARG A 125 -30.76 -3.83 22.80
C ARG A 125 -32.19 -4.15 22.35
N ALA A 126 -33.00 -3.13 22.07
CA ALA A 126 -34.36 -3.31 21.58
C ALA A 126 -34.37 -3.94 20.18
N LEU A 127 -33.50 -3.46 19.29
CA LEU A 127 -33.31 -4.03 17.95
C LEU A 127 -32.78 -5.47 17.99
N GLU A 128 -31.80 -5.73 18.87
CA GLU A 128 -31.28 -7.08 19.10
C GLU A 128 -32.40 -8.03 19.52
N THR A 129 -33.22 -7.62 20.49
CA THR A 129 -34.33 -8.40 21.01
C THR A 129 -35.41 -8.60 19.94
N ALA A 130 -35.74 -7.57 19.17
CA ALA A 130 -36.75 -7.62 18.12
C ALA A 130 -36.35 -8.51 16.94
N ALA A 131 -35.07 -8.49 16.55
CA ALA A 131 -34.55 -9.33 15.47
C ALA A 131 -34.28 -10.77 15.93
N GLY A 132 -33.80 -10.94 17.16
CA GLY A 132 -33.48 -12.24 17.76
C GLY A 132 -32.52 -13.06 16.89
N GLY A 133 -32.80 -14.35 16.75
CA GLY A 133 -31.97 -15.27 15.95
C GLY A 133 -31.84 -14.91 14.47
N LYS A 134 -32.73 -14.07 13.91
CA LYS A 134 -32.66 -13.65 12.51
C LYS A 134 -31.41 -12.84 12.18
N LEU A 135 -30.76 -12.24 13.18
CA LEU A 135 -29.49 -11.52 13.04
C LEU A 135 -28.36 -12.40 12.48
N PHE A 136 -28.44 -13.71 12.71
CA PHE A 136 -27.44 -14.67 12.27
C PHE A 136 -27.84 -15.38 10.97
N ASN A 137 -28.89 -14.91 10.29
CA ASN A 137 -29.24 -15.40 8.96
C ASN A 137 -28.21 -14.91 7.95
N VAL A 138 -27.89 -15.77 6.98
CA VAL A 138 -26.96 -15.45 5.89
C VAL A 138 -27.74 -14.92 4.70
N VAL A 139 -27.46 -13.68 4.30
CA VAL A 139 -28.07 -13.03 3.14
C VAL A 139 -27.37 -13.50 1.86
N THR A 140 -28.16 -13.99 0.91
CA THR A 140 -27.71 -14.45 -0.40
C THR A 140 -28.47 -13.72 -1.49
N GLU A 141 -27.90 -13.63 -2.69
CA GLU A 141 -28.53 -12.96 -3.82
C GLU A 141 -29.90 -13.57 -4.19
N ASN A 142 -30.03 -14.89 -4.21
CA ASN A 142 -31.27 -15.58 -4.56
C ASN A 142 -31.39 -16.98 -3.92
N GLU A 143 -32.55 -17.65 -4.04
CA GLU A 143 -32.74 -18.98 -3.44
C GLU A 143 -31.81 -20.04 -4.02
N HIS A 144 -31.43 -19.95 -5.29
CA HIS A 144 -30.59 -20.95 -5.94
C HIS A 144 -29.20 -20.99 -5.30
N ILE A 145 -28.63 -19.84 -4.96
CA ILE A 145 -27.34 -19.76 -4.25
C ILE A 145 -27.45 -20.39 -2.86
N SER A 146 -28.54 -20.11 -2.14
CA SER A 146 -28.80 -20.74 -0.83
C SER A 146 -28.87 -22.27 -0.95
N SER A 147 -29.59 -22.79 -1.95
CA SER A 147 -29.69 -24.23 -2.18
C SER A 147 -28.33 -24.86 -2.49
N LYS A 148 -27.52 -24.23 -3.34
CA LYS A 148 -26.15 -24.70 -3.64
C LYS A 148 -25.27 -24.77 -2.39
N LEU A 149 -25.36 -23.75 -1.52
CA LEU A 149 -24.60 -23.73 -0.26
C LEU A 149 -25.07 -24.80 0.73
N ILE A 150 -26.37 -25.08 0.78
CA ILE A 150 -26.92 -26.16 1.61
C ILE A 150 -26.44 -27.53 1.10
N GLU A 151 -26.47 -27.76 -0.21
CA GLU A 151 -26.13 -29.05 -0.81
C GLU A 151 -24.61 -29.31 -0.86
N ARG A 152 -23.81 -28.30 -1.21
CA ARG A 152 -22.39 -28.47 -1.56
C ARG A 152 -21.45 -27.55 -0.80
N GLY A 153 -21.98 -26.63 0.01
CA GLY A 153 -21.20 -25.63 0.73
C GLY A 153 -20.47 -26.14 1.98
N GLN A 154 -20.60 -27.42 2.34
CA GLN A 154 -19.93 -28.05 3.49
C GLN A 154 -20.07 -27.22 4.79
N LEU A 155 -21.30 -26.82 5.08
CA LEU A 155 -21.58 -25.94 6.23
C LEU A 155 -21.25 -26.66 7.54
N LEU A 156 -20.46 -26.00 8.39
CA LEU A 156 -20.06 -26.56 9.70
C LEU A 156 -21.22 -26.65 10.71
N ARG A 157 -22.33 -25.94 10.46
CA ARG A 157 -23.50 -25.89 11.33
C ARG A 157 -24.77 -25.57 10.58
N ARG A 158 -25.90 -25.87 11.22
CA ARG A 158 -27.23 -25.47 10.73
C ARG A 158 -27.27 -23.95 10.56
N THR A 159 -27.51 -23.51 9.33
CA THR A 159 -27.53 -22.10 8.95
C THR A 159 -28.85 -21.78 8.26
N THR A 160 -29.45 -20.65 8.62
CA THR A 160 -30.66 -20.14 7.98
C THR A 160 -30.28 -19.09 6.96
N PHE A 161 -30.75 -19.26 5.73
CA PHE A 161 -30.49 -18.33 4.63
C PHE A 161 -31.64 -17.35 4.43
N ALA A 162 -31.31 -16.14 3.98
CA ALA A 162 -32.22 -15.06 3.63
C ALA A 162 -31.97 -14.64 2.18
N PRO A 163 -32.52 -15.39 1.19
CA PRO A 163 -32.36 -15.07 -0.22
C PRO A 163 -33.13 -13.80 -0.61
N MET A 164 -32.43 -12.79 -1.11
CA MET A 164 -32.97 -11.46 -1.35
C MET A 164 -34.21 -11.44 -2.26
N ASN A 165 -34.31 -12.37 -3.21
CA ASN A 165 -35.44 -12.45 -4.14
C ASN A 165 -36.70 -13.12 -3.58
N LYS A 166 -36.64 -13.77 -2.40
CA LYS A 166 -37.80 -14.41 -1.75
C LYS A 166 -38.19 -13.80 -0.41
N ILE A 167 -37.40 -12.86 0.11
CA ILE A 167 -37.74 -12.18 1.37
C ILE A 167 -39.03 -11.38 1.17
N GLN A 168 -40.07 -11.74 1.92
CA GLN A 168 -41.28 -10.96 2.06
C GLN A 168 -41.39 -10.45 3.50
N GLY A 169 -41.50 -9.14 3.64
CA GLY A 169 -41.70 -8.48 4.93
C GLY A 169 -43.08 -7.86 5.00
N SER A 170 -43.77 -8.05 6.12
CA SER A 170 -44.96 -7.25 6.44
C SER A 170 -44.56 -6.08 7.32
N LYS A 171 -45.12 -4.89 7.05
CA LYS A 171 -44.95 -3.73 7.91
C LYS A 171 -45.86 -3.89 9.13
N MET A 172 -45.37 -3.49 10.31
CA MET A 172 -46.23 -3.44 11.49
C MET A 172 -47.40 -2.48 11.25
N HIS A 173 -48.59 -2.86 11.71
CA HIS A 173 -49.78 -2.04 11.55
C HIS A 173 -49.62 -0.71 12.30
N SER A 174 -50.00 0.40 11.68
CA SER A 174 -49.81 1.76 12.22
C SER A 174 -50.40 1.96 13.62
N LYS A 175 -51.55 1.32 13.90
CA LYS A 175 -52.17 1.31 15.24
C LYS A 175 -51.22 0.78 16.33
N ILE A 176 -50.50 -0.31 16.06
CA ILE A 176 -49.58 -0.92 17.04
C ILE A 176 -48.42 0.04 17.32
N ILE A 177 -47.89 0.68 16.26
CA ILE A 177 -46.80 1.66 16.38
C ILE A 177 -47.25 2.84 17.25
N LYS A 178 -48.42 3.43 16.96
CA LYS A 178 -48.98 4.55 17.73
C LYS A 178 -49.21 4.20 19.20
N THR A 179 -49.74 3.00 19.49
CA THR A 179 -49.94 2.57 20.87
C THR A 179 -48.62 2.38 21.60
N ALA A 180 -47.59 1.83 20.95
CA ALA A 180 -46.27 1.70 21.55
C ALA A 180 -45.63 3.08 21.84
N GLU A 181 -45.72 4.03 20.90
CA GLU A 181 -45.27 5.42 21.10
C GLU A 181 -45.98 6.10 22.28
N GLN A 182 -47.28 5.86 22.49
CA GLN A 182 -47.99 6.44 23.64
C GLN A 182 -47.58 5.84 24.99
N LEU A 183 -47.16 4.58 25.02
CA LEU A 183 -46.81 3.89 26.27
C LEU A 183 -45.38 4.20 26.73
N VAL A 184 -44.45 4.36 25.80
CA VAL A 184 -43.01 4.44 26.10
C VAL A 184 -42.22 5.44 25.25
N GLY A 185 -42.89 6.13 24.32
CA GLY A 185 -42.28 7.06 23.35
C GLY A 185 -42.26 8.52 23.79
#